data_AF-A0A4Q3J9R0-F1
#
_entry.id   AF-A0A4Q3J9R0-F1
#
_cell.length_a   1.000
_cell.length_b   1.000
_cell.length_c   1.000
_cell.angle_alpha   90.00
_cell.angle_beta   90.00
_cell.angle_gamma   90.00
#
_symmetry.space_group_name_H-M   'P 1'
#
loop_
_entity.id
_entity.type
_entity.pdbx_description
1 polymer ?
#
loop_
_entity_poly.entity_id
_entity_poly.type
_entity_poly.pdbx_seq_one_letter_code
_entity_poly.pdbx_strand_id
1 'polypeptide(L)'
;MRERLVVTSVASLGLAASLLLAACDHWPGFGGEGGTSGVGGTTRLEDTSGRLGSSCGSCQGGLTCVTGFPNGVCSKGCQSSSDCQGGLCVLSGYDLLCLPRCLSDTSCRPGYRCASADEGSVCAPGGSSTGGDPGVDAGTD
;
A
#
# COMPACT_ATOMS: atom_id res chain seq x y z
N MET A 1 -36.57 27.82 24.28
CA MET A 1 -37.31 28.93 23.67
C MET A 1 -36.38 29.63 22.69
N ARG A 2 -36.82 29.82 21.44
CA ARG A 2 -36.33 30.78 20.43
C ARG A 2 -34.89 30.54 19.88
N GLU A 3 -34.57 30.65 18.60
CA GLU A 3 -35.32 31.09 17.41
C GLU A 3 -34.62 30.57 16.14
N ARG A 4 -35.41 30.37 15.08
CA ARG A 4 -35.02 29.91 13.75
C ARG A 4 -34.38 31.04 12.95
N LEU A 5 -33.45 30.71 12.05
CA LEU A 5 -33.32 31.41 10.78
C LEU A 5 -32.98 30.42 9.65
N VAL A 6 -34.02 30.17 8.86
CA VAL A 6 -33.98 29.68 7.48
C VAL A 6 -33.74 30.92 6.61
N VAL A 7 -32.87 30.86 5.61
CA VAL A 7 -33.08 31.48 4.29
C VAL A 7 -32.18 30.76 3.27
N THR A 8 -32.89 30.31 2.24
CA THR A 8 -32.55 29.62 1.01
C THR A 8 -31.71 30.46 0.04
N SER A 9 -30.86 29.79 -0.75
CA SER A 9 -30.55 30.26 -2.10
C SER A 9 -30.62 29.08 -3.07
N VAL A 10 -31.62 29.13 -3.94
CA VAL A 10 -31.91 28.17 -5.01
C VAL A 10 -31.67 28.92 -6.31
N ALA A 11 -30.65 28.52 -7.06
CA ALA A 11 -30.37 28.96 -8.42
C ALA A 11 -29.36 27.96 -9.02
N SER A 12 -29.47 27.39 -10.20
CA SER A 12 -30.50 27.35 -11.23
C SER A 12 -30.16 26.14 -12.12
N LEU A 13 -31.14 25.65 -12.85
CA LEU A 13 -31.05 24.56 -13.81
C LEU A 13 -29.94 24.76 -14.85
N GLY A 14 -29.05 23.78 -14.95
CA GLY A 14 -28.16 23.56 -16.09
C GLY A 14 -28.40 22.16 -16.65
N LEU A 15 -29.42 22.03 -17.50
CA LEU A 15 -29.63 20.87 -18.36
C LEU A 15 -28.47 20.79 -19.37
N ALA A 16 -27.55 19.85 -19.15
CA ALA A 16 -26.65 19.36 -20.17
C ALA A 16 -26.48 17.85 -19.98
N ALA A 17 -27.51 17.12 -20.42
CA ALA A 17 -27.36 15.72 -20.76
C ALA A 17 -26.50 15.62 -22.02
N SER A 18 -25.19 15.46 -21.83
CA SER A 18 -24.28 15.03 -22.89
C SER A 18 -23.76 13.66 -22.51
N LEU A 19 -24.24 12.65 -23.24
CA LEU A 19 -23.67 11.32 -23.29
C LEU A 19 -22.19 11.42 -23.64
N LEU A 20 -21.32 11.06 -22.71
CA LEU A 20 -19.99 10.54 -22.99
C LEU A 20 -19.79 9.32 -22.08
N LEU A 21 -20.23 8.16 -22.59
CA LEU A 21 -19.67 6.89 -22.18
C LEU A 21 -18.20 6.85 -22.61
N ALA A 22 -17.36 6.25 -21.74
CA ALA A 22 -15.94 5.92 -21.92
C ALA A 22 -14.92 7.01 -21.55
N ALA A 23 -14.62 7.11 -20.25
CA ALA A 23 -13.27 7.38 -19.76
C ALA A 23 -13.15 6.87 -18.31
N CYS A 24 -13.17 5.54 -18.14
CA CYS A 24 -12.53 4.96 -16.97
C CYS A 24 -11.00 5.12 -17.14
N ASP A 25 -10.34 5.52 -16.06
CA ASP A 25 -8.95 5.20 -15.77
C ASP A 25 -7.85 5.73 -16.72
N HIS A 26 -7.70 7.05 -16.78
CA HIS A 26 -6.37 7.62 -17.04
C HIS A 26 -5.79 8.20 -15.75
N TRP A 27 -5.20 7.30 -14.94
CA TRP A 27 -4.33 7.66 -13.83
C TRP A 27 -3.10 8.39 -14.39
N PRO A 28 -2.83 9.66 -14.04
CA PRO A 28 -1.66 10.35 -14.54
C PRO A 28 -0.41 9.75 -13.91
N GLY A 29 0.39 9.07 -14.73
CA GLY A 29 1.84 9.04 -14.57
C GLY A 29 2.43 8.06 -13.55
N PHE A 30 2.36 6.77 -13.85
CA PHE A 30 3.53 5.90 -13.68
C PHE A 30 4.30 5.89 -15.01
N GLY A 31 4.93 7.01 -15.33
CA GLY A 31 5.98 7.08 -16.34
C GLY A 31 7.27 6.51 -15.75
N GLY A 32 7.38 5.18 -15.76
CA GLY A 32 8.62 4.45 -15.49
C GLY A 32 9.09 3.82 -16.79
N GLU A 33 10.01 4.47 -17.46
CA GLU A 33 10.68 3.95 -18.65
C GLU A 33 11.52 2.73 -18.28
N GLY A 34 11.41 1.65 -19.08
CA GLY A 34 12.48 0.68 -19.27
C GLY A 34 12.77 -0.30 -18.12
N GLY A 35 11.95 -1.34 -17.99
CA GLY A 35 12.37 -2.61 -17.37
C GLY A 35 12.26 -3.72 -18.40
N THR A 36 13.38 -4.12 -19.00
CA THR A 36 13.45 -5.22 -19.96
C THR A 36 12.82 -6.49 -19.41
N SER A 37 11.86 -7.06 -20.14
CA SER A 37 11.36 -8.41 -19.94
C SER A 37 12.52 -9.40 -20.07
N GLY A 38 13.16 -9.73 -18.94
CA GLY A 38 14.09 -10.83 -18.81
C GLY A 38 13.32 -12.15 -18.72
N VAL A 39 13.62 -13.04 -19.66
CA VAL A 39 13.04 -14.38 -19.81
C VAL A 39 13.34 -15.25 -18.58
N GLY A 40 12.31 -15.86 -17.98
CA GLY A 40 12.43 -17.19 -17.36
C GLY A 40 12.91 -17.30 -15.90
N GLY A 41 12.40 -16.47 -14.98
CA GLY A 41 12.56 -16.73 -13.54
C GLY A 41 11.45 -16.06 -12.74
N THR A 42 10.73 -16.81 -11.91
CA THR A 42 9.71 -16.32 -10.97
C THR A 42 10.30 -15.51 -9.81
N THR A 43 11.52 -15.02 -9.94
CA THR A 43 12.11 -14.06 -9.01
C THR A 43 11.46 -12.71 -9.25
N ARG A 44 10.51 -12.33 -8.38
CA ARG A 44 10.06 -10.95 -8.27
C ARG A 44 11.29 -10.05 -8.25
N LEU A 45 11.47 -9.27 -9.32
CA LEU A 45 12.51 -8.25 -9.36
C LEU A 45 12.38 -7.40 -8.10
N GLU A 46 13.48 -7.31 -7.39
CA GLU A 46 13.56 -6.55 -6.17
C GLU A 46 13.28 -5.08 -6.50
N ASP A 47 12.25 -4.50 -5.89
CA ASP A 47 11.93 -3.09 -6.15
C ASP A 47 13.00 -2.21 -5.50
N THR A 48 13.89 -1.66 -6.33
CA THR A 48 14.95 -0.74 -5.94
C THR A 48 14.59 0.72 -6.25
N SER A 49 13.30 1.02 -6.39
CA SER A 49 12.84 2.38 -6.74
C SER A 49 13.14 3.43 -5.66
N GLY A 50 13.51 2.97 -4.45
CA GLY A 50 13.81 3.79 -3.29
C GLY A 50 12.56 4.33 -2.59
N ARG A 51 11.37 3.91 -3.02
CA ARG A 51 10.09 4.33 -2.44
C ARG A 51 9.82 3.58 -1.14
N LEU A 52 8.71 3.92 -0.49
CA LEU A 52 8.24 3.22 0.69
C LEU A 52 8.06 1.72 0.39
N GLY A 53 8.74 0.85 1.14
CA GLY A 53 8.67 -0.60 0.94
C GLY A 53 9.74 -1.18 0.00
N SER A 54 10.51 -0.35 -0.70
CA SER A 54 11.63 -0.78 -1.54
C SER A 54 12.78 -1.37 -0.71
N SER A 55 13.59 -2.22 -1.34
CA SER A 55 14.84 -2.71 -0.73
C SER A 55 15.80 -1.57 -0.43
N CYS A 56 16.59 -1.72 0.63
CA CYS A 56 17.63 -0.76 0.95
C CYS A 56 18.70 -0.68 -0.15
N GLY A 57 18.89 0.52 -0.70
CA GLY A 57 19.95 0.83 -1.65
C GLY A 57 20.08 2.34 -1.82
N SER A 58 19.02 2.96 -2.35
CA SER A 58 18.93 4.42 -2.52
C SER A 58 17.53 4.89 -2.12
N CYS A 59 17.24 4.95 -0.82
CA CYS A 59 15.94 5.43 -0.35
C CYS A 59 15.72 6.89 -0.78
N GLN A 60 14.53 7.19 -1.30
CA GLN A 60 14.14 8.54 -1.70
C GLN A 60 14.12 9.48 -0.48
N GLY A 61 14.33 10.78 -0.72
CA GLY A 61 14.53 11.77 0.33
C GLY A 61 13.46 11.73 1.44
N GLY A 62 13.90 11.62 2.69
CA GLY A 62 13.04 11.51 3.87
C GLY A 62 12.69 10.08 4.28
N LEU A 63 13.13 9.07 3.52
CA LEU A 63 13.11 7.66 3.92
C LEU A 63 14.49 7.24 4.43
N THR A 64 14.50 6.38 5.44
CA THR A 64 15.69 5.74 6.02
C THR A 64 15.62 4.24 5.77
N CYS A 65 16.77 3.64 5.46
CA CYS A 65 16.87 2.20 5.37
C CYS A 65 16.74 1.58 6.78
N VAL A 66 15.69 0.81 7.00
CA VAL A 66 15.52 0.04 8.24
C VAL A 66 16.04 -1.37 8.01
N THR A 67 17.21 -1.66 8.56
CA THR A 67 17.91 -2.94 8.42
C THR A 67 17.38 -4.04 9.33
N GLY A 68 16.46 -3.73 10.24
CA GLY A 68 15.79 -4.71 11.10
C GLY A 68 14.81 -5.64 10.36
N PHE A 69 14.54 -5.36 9.08
CA PHE A 69 13.68 -6.17 8.23
C PHE A 69 14.51 -7.02 7.24
N PRO A 70 13.99 -8.17 6.77
CA PRO A 70 14.69 -9.02 5.81
C PRO A 70 15.02 -8.24 4.54
N ASN A 71 16.30 -8.23 4.17
CA ASN A 71 16.88 -7.47 3.06
C ASN A 71 16.73 -5.94 3.15
N GLY A 72 16.40 -5.42 4.33
CA GLY A 72 16.18 -4.00 4.60
C GLY A 72 14.98 -3.41 3.85
N VAL A 73 14.37 -2.37 4.42
CA VAL A 73 13.26 -1.65 3.79
C VAL A 73 13.42 -0.14 3.90
N CYS A 74 13.16 0.59 2.83
CA CYS A 74 13.03 2.03 2.86
C CYS A 74 11.73 2.40 3.56
N SER A 75 11.84 2.95 4.77
CA SER A 75 10.73 3.37 5.62
C SER A 75 11.07 4.69 6.31
N LYS A 76 10.12 5.27 7.04
CA LYS A 76 10.38 6.43 7.89
C LYS A 76 9.54 6.35 9.14
N GLY A 77 9.97 7.08 10.17
CA GLY A 77 9.16 7.32 11.35
C GLY A 77 7.88 8.07 10.98
N CYS A 78 6.79 7.75 11.68
CA CYS A 78 5.49 8.41 11.51
C CYS A 78 4.79 8.57 12.86
N GLN A 79 3.84 9.50 12.93
CA GLN A 79 2.92 9.61 14.07
C GLN A 79 1.52 9.12 13.69
N SER A 80 1.20 9.14 12.40
CA SER A 80 -0.11 8.82 11.85
C SER A 80 0.02 8.26 10.44
N SER A 81 -0.99 7.53 9.97
CA SER A 81 -1.01 6.96 8.61
C SER A 81 -0.98 8.03 7.50
N SER A 82 -1.42 9.26 7.76
CA SER A 82 -1.28 10.39 6.83
C SER A 82 0.17 10.77 6.52
N ASP A 83 1.11 10.44 7.40
CA ASP A 83 2.54 10.71 7.16
C ASP A 83 3.11 9.80 6.07
N CYS A 84 2.48 8.66 5.78
CA CYS A 84 3.07 7.56 5.02
C CYS A 84 2.82 7.59 3.50
N GLN A 85 2.27 8.68 2.93
CA GLN A 85 2.11 8.91 1.48
C GLN A 85 1.69 7.66 0.67
N GLY A 86 0.70 6.91 1.17
CA GLY A 86 0.21 5.67 0.54
C GLY A 86 0.48 4.38 1.35
N GLY A 87 1.28 4.47 2.41
CA GLY A 87 1.42 3.42 3.43
C GLY A 87 0.49 3.59 4.64
N LEU A 88 0.73 2.78 5.66
CA LEU A 88 0.15 2.89 6.99
C LEU A 88 1.25 3.04 8.03
N CYS A 89 0.95 3.80 9.07
CA CYS A 89 1.84 3.96 10.21
C CYS A 89 1.56 2.84 11.21
N VAL A 90 2.51 1.91 11.36
CA VAL A 90 2.32 0.76 12.25
C VAL A 90 3.42 0.68 13.28
N LEU A 91 3.07 0.20 14.47
CA LEU A 91 4.02 -0.04 15.54
C LEU A 91 4.80 -1.32 15.25
N SER A 92 6.12 -1.21 15.13
CA SER A 92 7.02 -2.34 14.92
C SER A 92 8.10 -2.32 16.00
N GLY A 93 7.95 -3.20 17.00
CA GLY A 93 8.78 -3.13 18.20
C GLY A 93 8.39 -1.92 19.05
N TYR A 94 9.30 -0.95 19.16
CA TYR A 94 9.10 0.29 19.93
C TYR A 94 8.94 1.54 19.05
N ASP A 95 9.10 1.40 17.74
CA ASP A 95 9.08 2.50 16.78
C ASP A 95 7.83 2.42 15.89
N LEU A 96 7.30 3.58 15.54
CA LEU A 96 6.23 3.73 14.55
C LEU A 96 6.86 3.91 13.17
N LEU A 97 6.57 3.00 12.25
CA LEU A 97 7.18 2.95 10.93
C LEU A 97 6.12 2.92 9.83
N CYS A 98 6.39 3.62 8.74
CA CYS A 98 5.56 3.53 7.54
C CYS A 98 5.81 2.21 6.82
N LEU A 99 4.77 1.41 6.62
CA LEU A 99 4.81 0.22 5.77
C LEU A 99 3.84 0.36 4.59
N PRO A 100 4.17 -0.19 3.41
CA PRO A 100 3.28 -0.13 2.26
C PRO A 100 2.03 -0.96 2.51
N ARG A 101 0.89 -0.48 1.99
CA ARG A 101 -0.37 -1.22 2.01
C ARG A 101 -0.31 -2.42 1.06
N CYS A 102 -1.09 -3.44 1.37
CA CYS A 102 -1.22 -4.64 0.55
C CYS A 102 -2.66 -5.13 0.51
N LEU A 103 -3.00 -5.87 -0.55
CA LEU A 103 -4.28 -6.59 -0.65
C LEU A 103 -4.12 -8.08 -0.37
N SER A 104 -2.92 -8.61 -0.61
CA SER A 104 -2.56 -10.03 -0.46
C SER A 104 -1.06 -10.18 -0.23
N ASP A 105 -0.60 -11.36 0.18
CA ASP A 105 0.84 -11.68 0.28
C ASP A 105 1.56 -11.53 -1.07
N THR A 106 0.84 -11.76 -2.16
CA THR A 106 1.33 -11.49 -3.51
C THR A 106 1.43 -10.00 -3.84
N SER A 107 0.98 -9.08 -3.00
CA SER A 107 1.33 -7.65 -3.17
C SER A 107 2.67 -7.31 -2.52
N CYS A 108 3.14 -8.14 -1.60
CA CYS A 108 4.33 -7.89 -0.80
C CYS A 108 5.61 -8.43 -1.43
N ARG A 109 6.75 -7.87 -1.03
CA ARG A 109 8.07 -8.35 -1.46
C ARG A 109 8.35 -9.74 -0.89
N PRO A 110 9.17 -10.60 -1.53
CA PRO A 110 9.60 -11.86 -0.93
C PRO A 110 10.18 -11.68 0.47
N GLY A 111 9.78 -12.53 1.42
CA GLY A 111 10.11 -12.40 2.85
C GLY A 111 9.14 -11.49 3.65
N TYR A 112 8.12 -10.95 2.99
CA TYR A 112 7.06 -10.17 3.62
C TYR A 112 5.71 -10.82 3.34
N ARG A 113 4.77 -10.60 4.25
CA ARG A 113 3.38 -11.05 4.16
C ARG A 113 2.44 -9.88 4.39
N CYS A 114 1.25 -9.98 3.84
CA CYS A 114 0.20 -9.02 4.05
C CYS A 114 -0.46 -9.29 5.40
N ALA A 115 -0.09 -8.49 6.40
CA ALA A 115 -0.61 -8.59 7.75
C ALA A 115 -1.71 -7.55 7.95
N SER A 116 -2.81 -7.95 8.59
CA SER A 116 -3.87 -7.04 9.01
C SER A 116 -3.40 -6.16 10.17
N ALA A 117 -3.67 -4.86 10.06
CA ALA A 117 -3.50 -3.84 11.07
C ALA A 117 -4.83 -3.09 11.27
N ASP A 118 -4.91 -2.21 12.27
CA ASP A 118 -6.15 -1.52 12.65
C ASP A 118 -6.78 -0.71 11.50
N GLU A 119 -5.95 -0.11 10.63
CA GLU A 119 -6.40 0.77 9.53
C GLU A 119 -6.34 0.12 8.13
N GLY A 120 -6.13 -1.19 8.07
CA GLY A 120 -6.02 -1.96 6.83
C GLY A 120 -4.88 -2.97 6.86
N SER A 121 -4.42 -3.44 5.70
CA SER A 121 -3.35 -4.44 5.62
C SER A 121 -2.03 -3.85 5.14
N VAL A 122 -0.91 -4.29 5.74
CA VAL A 122 0.45 -3.83 5.43
C VAL A 122 1.40 -4.97 5.13
N CYS A 123 2.43 -4.70 4.32
CA CYS A 123 3.53 -5.66 4.15
C CYS A 123 4.45 -5.64 5.37
N ALA A 124 4.20 -6.56 6.28
CA ALA A 124 5.05 -6.82 7.43
C ALA A 124 6.01 -7.99 7.14
N PRO A 125 7.17 -8.06 7.81
CA PRO A 125 8.04 -9.22 7.73
C PRO A 125 7.26 -10.43 8.22
N GLY A 126 6.94 -11.32 7.28
CA GLY A 126 6.41 -12.63 7.60
C GLY A 126 7.60 -13.54 7.68
N GLY A 127 7.89 -14.08 8.88
CA GLY A 127 8.75 -15.26 8.96
C GLY A 127 8.26 -16.23 7.91
N SER A 128 9.14 -16.60 6.98
CA SER A 128 8.81 -17.37 5.78
C SER A 128 7.69 -18.33 6.13
N SER A 129 6.50 -18.09 5.58
CA SER A 129 5.42 -19.05 5.69
C SER A 129 5.92 -20.27 4.92
N THR A 130 6.73 -21.10 5.58
CA THR A 130 6.95 -22.49 5.22
C THR A 130 5.54 -22.99 5.10
N GLY A 131 5.08 -23.20 3.86
CA GLY A 131 3.67 -23.34 3.53
C GLY A 131 2.97 -24.13 4.61
N GLY A 132 2.24 -23.42 5.48
CA GLY A 132 1.16 -24.03 6.22
C GLY A 132 0.16 -24.31 5.13
N ASP A 133 0.39 -25.43 4.42
CA ASP A 133 -0.65 -26.16 3.72
C ASP A 133 -1.87 -26.03 4.61
N PRO A 134 -2.94 -25.33 4.17
CA PRO A 134 -4.14 -25.22 4.99
C PRO A 134 -4.50 -26.66 5.28
N GLY A 135 -4.26 -27.06 6.53
CA GLY A 135 -4.51 -28.41 6.99
C GLY A 135 -5.87 -28.75 6.49
N VAL A 136 -5.88 -29.60 5.48
CA VAL A 136 -7.01 -30.39 5.10
C VAL A 136 -7.27 -31.26 6.32
N ASP A 137 -7.94 -30.68 7.33
CA ASP A 137 -8.75 -31.45 8.26
C ASP A 137 -9.92 -31.98 7.45
N ALA A 138 -9.57 -32.91 6.56
CA ALA A 138 -10.43 -33.96 6.07
C ALA A 138 -10.69 -34.87 7.27
N GLY A 139 -11.81 -34.65 7.94
CA GLY A 139 -12.32 -35.56 8.96
C GLY A 139 -13.35 -34.86 9.84
N THR A 140 -14.50 -35.42 10.16
CA THR A 140 -15.03 -36.78 9.98
C THR A 140 -16.53 -36.71 10.29
N ASP A 141 -17.29 -37.57 9.59
CA ASP A 141 -18.71 -37.91 9.73
C ASP A 141 -19.73 -37.13 8.88
#